data_AF-A0A2E7B4K5-F1
#
_entry.id   AF-A0A2E7B4K5-F1
#
_cell.length_a   1.000
_cell.length_b   1.000
_cell.length_c   1.000
_cell.angle_alpha   90.00
_cell.angle_beta   90.00
_cell.angle_gamma   90.00
#
_symmetry.space_group_name_H-M   'P 1'
#
loop_
_entity.id
_entity.type
_entity.pdbx_description
1 polymer ?
#
loop_
_entity_poly.entity_id
_entity_poly.type
_entity_poly.pdbx_seq_one_letter_code
_entity_poly.pdbx_strand_id
1 'polypeptide(L)'
;MQPVAELFEMLTERAFDDQPADLLLLADRTRLSFDEVRGAVPEVTASEIDTLILKIRNSIETDSRPDVAFSAVEGYRRVIEISDASDVSKAISMLDYAGFRIHANLKCDPVRWNDISGAFDFASSQWLEVAPHIQDGELADKFSINLDALGTAIADFNQELAESAVAHELDLVDELESAAGKG
;
A
#
# COMPACT_ATOMS: atom_id res chain seq x y z
N MET A 1 15.59 -1.54 4.53
CA MET A 1 14.23 -0.95 4.62
C MET A 1 13.24 -1.72 3.77
N GLN A 2 13.55 -2.05 2.51
CA GLN A 2 12.67 -2.81 1.61
C GLN A 2 12.09 -4.12 2.21
N PRO A 3 12.86 -4.97 2.94
CA PRO A 3 12.27 -6.17 3.55
C PRO A 3 11.23 -5.89 4.65
N VAL A 4 11.22 -4.69 5.23
CA VAL A 4 10.19 -4.29 6.22
C VAL A 4 8.95 -3.79 5.50
N ALA A 5 9.10 -3.04 4.41
CA ALA A 5 7.98 -2.56 3.59
C ALA A 5 7.17 -3.74 3.03
N GLU A 6 7.85 -4.72 2.43
CA GLU A 6 7.23 -5.95 1.90
C GLU A 6 6.39 -6.69 2.97
N LEU A 7 6.85 -6.71 4.23
CA LEU A 7 6.10 -7.36 5.32
C LEU A 7 4.83 -6.59 5.71
N PHE A 8 4.86 -5.25 5.66
CA PHE A 8 3.67 -4.43 5.86
C PHE A 8 2.69 -4.53 4.70
N GLU A 9 3.18 -4.61 3.48
CA GLU A 9 2.39 -4.91 2.29
C GLU A 9 1.68 -6.26 2.45
N MET A 10 2.42 -7.33 2.74
CA MET A 10 1.83 -8.66 2.96
C MET A 10 0.75 -8.65 4.05
N LEU A 11 0.96 -7.90 5.15
CA LEU A 11 -0.07 -7.74 6.20
C LEU A 11 -1.32 -7.05 5.68
N THR A 12 -1.17 -6.07 4.80
CA THR A 12 -2.28 -5.33 4.19
C THR A 12 -3.11 -6.24 3.29
N GLU A 13 -2.46 -6.96 2.38
CA GLU A 13 -3.13 -7.84 1.42
C GLU A 13 -3.88 -8.98 2.09
N ARG A 14 -3.25 -9.59 3.11
CA ARG A 14 -3.75 -10.79 3.78
C ARG A 14 -4.74 -10.51 4.89
N ALA A 15 -4.90 -9.26 5.31
CA ALA A 15 -5.69 -8.88 6.48
C ALA A 15 -7.11 -9.49 6.49
N PHE A 16 -7.75 -9.56 5.32
CA PHE A 16 -9.13 -10.00 5.17
C PHE A 16 -9.29 -11.52 4.92
N ASP A 17 -8.22 -12.19 4.48
CA ASP A 17 -8.31 -13.55 3.92
C ASP A 17 -7.61 -14.59 4.81
N ASP A 18 -6.52 -14.21 5.48
CA ASP A 18 -5.72 -15.14 6.30
C ASP A 18 -6.32 -15.36 7.71
N GLN A 19 -5.97 -16.51 8.30
CA GLN A 19 -6.36 -16.83 9.67
C GLN A 19 -5.61 -15.93 10.68
N PRO A 20 -6.21 -15.60 11.84
CA PRO A 20 -5.55 -14.75 12.84
C PRO A 20 -4.17 -15.25 13.27
N ALA A 21 -3.97 -16.57 13.35
CA ALA A 21 -2.68 -17.16 13.71
C ALA A 21 -1.58 -16.84 12.68
N ASP A 22 -1.91 -16.87 11.39
CA ASP A 22 -0.96 -16.58 10.30
C ASP A 22 -0.62 -15.08 10.27
N LEU A 23 -1.63 -14.21 10.50
CA LEU A 23 -1.42 -12.77 10.63
C LEU A 23 -0.54 -12.41 11.84
N LEU A 24 -0.70 -13.10 12.97
CA LEU A 24 0.16 -12.90 14.15
C LEU A 24 1.61 -13.28 13.86
N LEU A 25 1.85 -14.40 13.16
CA LEU A 25 3.20 -14.81 12.76
C LEU A 25 3.84 -13.77 11.83
N LEU A 26 3.06 -13.20 10.90
CA LEU A 26 3.53 -12.16 10.01
C LEU A 26 3.80 -10.83 10.75
N ALA A 27 2.96 -10.46 11.72
CA ALA A 27 3.19 -9.30 12.58
C ALA A 27 4.45 -9.47 13.45
N ASP A 28 4.70 -10.67 13.98
CA ASP A 28 5.92 -10.99 14.73
C ASP A 28 7.17 -10.90 13.83
N ARG A 29 7.09 -11.39 12.59
CA ARG A 29 8.18 -11.23 11.61
C ARG A 29 8.43 -9.77 11.28
N THR A 30 7.37 -8.98 11.11
CA THR A 30 7.45 -7.54 10.84
C THR A 30 8.15 -6.82 11.98
N ARG A 31 7.78 -7.13 13.23
CA ARG A 31 8.45 -6.62 14.44
C ARG A 31 9.95 -6.92 14.42
N LEU A 32 10.32 -8.20 14.25
CA LEU A 32 11.72 -8.61 14.26
C LEU A 32 12.54 -7.92 13.17
N SER A 33 12.01 -7.87 11.94
CA SER A 33 12.66 -7.20 10.81
C SER A 33 12.83 -5.70 11.06
N PHE A 34 11.84 -5.04 11.65
CA PHE A 34 11.94 -3.62 12.00
C PHE A 34 12.96 -3.37 13.11
N ASP A 35 13.01 -4.22 14.13
CA ASP A 35 13.96 -4.07 15.24
C ASP A 35 15.43 -4.14 14.76
N GLU A 36 15.71 -4.94 13.72
CA GLU A 36 17.06 -5.04 13.10
C GLU A 36 17.53 -3.72 12.47
N VAL A 37 16.60 -2.92 11.93
CA VAL A 37 16.91 -1.67 11.24
C VAL A 37 16.59 -0.43 12.07
N ARG A 38 15.95 -0.59 13.24
CA ARG A 38 15.47 0.50 14.10
C ARG A 38 16.54 1.58 14.36
N GLY A 39 17.78 1.17 14.62
CA GLY A 39 18.87 2.10 14.94
C GLY A 39 19.23 3.08 13.81
N ALA A 40 18.80 2.81 12.57
CA ALA A 40 18.97 3.69 11.43
C ALA A 40 17.77 4.63 11.19
N VAL A 41 16.67 4.47 11.94
CA VAL A 41 15.42 5.21 11.76
C VAL A 41 15.35 6.38 12.76
N PRO A 42 14.92 7.58 12.33
CA PRO A 42 14.67 8.69 13.27
C PRO A 42 13.70 8.27 14.37
N GLU A 43 14.00 8.61 15.63
CA GLU A 43 13.25 8.14 16.81
C GLU A 43 11.74 8.40 16.72
N VAL A 44 11.34 9.55 16.17
CA VAL A 44 9.93 9.89 15.97
C VAL A 44 9.25 8.88 15.06
N THR A 45 9.82 8.62 13.87
CA THR A 45 9.29 7.64 12.93
C THR A 45 9.36 6.23 13.50
N ALA A 46 10.41 5.91 14.27
CA ALA A 46 10.55 4.61 14.89
C ALA A 46 9.44 4.33 15.91
N SER A 47 9.09 5.32 16.72
CA SER A 47 7.97 5.27 17.68
C SER A 47 6.60 5.18 16.99
N GLU A 48 6.43 5.86 15.85
CA GLU A 48 5.23 5.73 15.03
C GLU A 48 5.07 4.31 14.47
N ILE A 49 6.14 3.74 13.91
CA ILE A 49 6.14 2.36 13.39
C ILE A 49 5.89 1.36 14.54
N ASP A 50 6.49 1.55 15.72
CA ASP A 50 6.21 0.71 16.89
C ASP A 50 4.73 0.70 17.25
N THR A 51 4.13 1.88 17.24
CA THR A 51 2.72 2.07 17.55
C THR A 51 1.84 1.37 16.50
N LEU A 52 2.21 1.44 15.23
CA LEU A 52 1.49 0.76 14.14
C LEU A 52 1.57 -0.76 14.28
N ILE A 53 2.76 -1.33 14.54
CA ILE A 53 2.91 -2.78 14.75
C ILE A 53 2.11 -3.26 15.97
N LEU A 54 2.10 -2.49 17.06
CA LEU A 54 1.27 -2.80 18.24
C LEU A 54 -0.23 -2.75 17.92
N LYS A 55 -0.67 -1.75 17.14
CA LYS A 55 -2.06 -1.65 16.69
C LYS A 55 -2.45 -2.85 15.82
N ILE A 56 -1.61 -3.23 14.84
CA ILE A 56 -1.82 -4.41 14.00
C ILE A 56 -2.08 -5.65 14.88
N ARG A 57 -1.20 -5.90 15.85
CA ARG A 57 -1.35 -7.04 16.75
C ARG A 57 -2.68 -7.02 17.51
N ASN A 58 -2.99 -5.89 18.14
CA ASN A 58 -4.24 -5.74 18.90
C ASN A 58 -5.46 -5.93 18.00
N SER A 59 -5.43 -5.39 16.78
CA SER A 59 -6.51 -5.52 15.80
C SER A 59 -6.71 -6.96 15.34
N ILE A 60 -5.63 -7.74 15.18
CA ILE A 60 -5.74 -9.19 14.92
C ILE A 60 -6.41 -9.90 16.11
N GLU A 61 -5.98 -9.61 17.34
CA GLU A 61 -6.53 -10.23 18.55
C GLU A 61 -8.01 -9.88 18.80
N THR A 62 -8.46 -8.72 18.33
CA THR A 62 -9.86 -8.28 18.40
C THR A 62 -10.65 -8.53 17.11
N ASP A 63 -10.09 -9.28 16.14
CA ASP A 63 -10.70 -9.61 14.84
C ASP A 63 -11.15 -8.38 14.01
N SER A 64 -10.45 -7.25 14.14
CA SER A 64 -10.71 -6.03 13.36
C SER A 64 -9.86 -6.01 12.09
N ARG A 65 -10.31 -6.69 11.03
CA ARG A 65 -9.57 -6.83 9.76
C ARG A 65 -9.25 -5.50 9.06
N PRO A 66 -10.20 -4.54 8.97
CA PRO A 66 -9.88 -3.24 8.40
C PRO A 66 -8.76 -2.52 9.17
N ASP A 67 -8.76 -2.59 10.50
CA ASP A 67 -7.73 -1.90 11.30
C ASP A 67 -6.34 -2.54 11.14
N VAL A 68 -6.28 -3.86 10.87
CA VAL A 68 -5.03 -4.53 10.47
C VAL A 68 -4.53 -3.94 9.16
N ALA A 69 -5.37 -3.92 8.12
CA ALA A 69 -4.99 -3.41 6.80
C ALA A 69 -4.58 -1.93 6.86
N PHE A 70 -5.35 -1.08 7.55
CA PHE A 70 -5.04 0.35 7.66
C PHE A 70 -3.79 0.63 8.49
N SER A 71 -3.54 -0.11 9.56
CA SER A 71 -2.32 0.06 10.33
C SER A 71 -1.09 -0.45 9.57
N ALA A 72 -1.26 -1.52 8.78
CA ALA A 72 -0.20 -2.09 7.96
C ALA A 72 0.19 -1.17 6.80
N VAL A 73 -0.78 -0.65 6.04
CA VAL A 73 -0.53 0.26 4.90
C VAL A 73 0.11 1.58 5.35
N GLU A 74 -0.23 2.08 6.55
CA GLU A 74 0.48 3.23 7.12
C GLU A 74 1.90 2.88 7.54
N GLY A 75 2.15 1.66 8.03
CA GLY A 75 3.49 1.17 8.34
C GLY A 75 4.37 1.10 7.10
N TYR A 76 3.81 0.56 6.01
CA TYR A 76 4.43 0.57 4.68
C TYR A 76 4.82 2.00 4.27
N ARG A 77 3.88 2.95 4.30
CA ARG A 77 4.16 4.36 3.95
C ARG A 77 5.33 4.94 4.74
N ARG A 78 5.35 4.75 6.06
CA ARG A 78 6.43 5.28 6.90
C ARG A 78 7.79 4.70 6.54
N VAL A 79 7.86 3.41 6.18
CA VAL A 79 9.10 2.76 5.77
C VAL A 79 9.59 3.28 4.42
N ILE A 80 8.69 3.50 3.45
CA ILE A 80 9.05 4.04 2.14
C ILE A 80 9.54 5.49 2.25
N GLU A 81 8.86 6.33 3.02
CA GLU A 81 9.21 7.75 3.20
C GLU A 81 10.67 7.94 3.66
N ILE A 82 11.12 7.10 4.59
CA ILE A 82 12.46 7.15 5.17
C ILE A 82 13.49 6.27 4.45
N SER A 83 13.10 5.59 3.38
CA SER A 83 14.04 4.79 2.58
C SER A 83 15.04 5.69 1.83
N ASP A 84 16.17 5.12 1.44
CA ASP A 84 17.19 5.82 0.62
C ASP A 84 16.88 5.71 -0.89
N ALA A 85 15.69 5.24 -1.27
CA ALA A 85 15.27 5.11 -2.65
C ALA A 85 15.15 6.49 -3.34
N SER A 86 15.26 6.51 -4.66
CA SER A 86 15.07 7.73 -5.45
C SER A 86 13.64 8.27 -5.28
N ASP A 87 13.43 9.58 -5.49
CA ASP A 87 12.10 10.18 -5.39
C ASP A 87 11.08 9.50 -6.33
N VAL A 88 11.51 9.13 -7.54
CA VAL A 88 10.66 8.39 -8.50
C VAL A 88 10.32 7.00 -7.99
N SER A 89 11.30 6.27 -7.44
CA SER A 89 11.05 4.94 -6.86
C SER A 89 10.10 5.03 -5.67
N LYS A 90 10.24 6.04 -4.81
CA LYS A 90 9.30 6.30 -3.71
C LYS A 90 7.91 6.62 -4.22
N ALA A 91 7.79 7.44 -5.26
CA ALA A 91 6.50 7.78 -5.86
C ALA A 91 5.81 6.55 -6.48
N ILE A 92 6.57 5.63 -7.09
CA ILE A 92 6.04 4.33 -7.56
C ILE A 92 5.52 3.51 -6.38
N SER A 93 6.33 3.33 -5.32
CA SER A 93 5.88 2.64 -4.11
C SER A 93 4.68 3.34 -3.43
N MET A 94 4.52 4.66 -3.59
CA MET A 94 3.33 5.38 -3.11
C MET A 94 2.07 5.10 -3.94
N LEU A 95 2.18 4.63 -5.19
CA LEU A 95 1.03 4.10 -5.95
C LEU A 95 0.52 2.81 -5.27
N ASP A 96 1.39 1.88 -4.88
CA ASP A 96 0.98 0.70 -4.11
C ASP A 96 0.27 1.08 -2.80
N TYR A 97 0.83 2.03 -2.06
CA TYR A 97 0.18 2.55 -0.85
C TYR A 97 -1.26 3.01 -1.15
N ALA A 98 -1.47 3.70 -2.27
CA ALA A 98 -2.78 4.17 -2.69
C ALA A 98 -3.70 3.01 -3.08
N GLY A 99 -3.23 2.08 -3.91
CA GLY A 99 -3.96 0.88 -4.33
C GLY A 99 -4.36 0.01 -3.13
N PHE A 100 -3.45 -0.25 -2.20
CA PHE A 100 -3.73 -0.95 -0.94
C PHE A 100 -4.79 -0.25 -0.10
N ARG A 101 -4.73 1.08 -0.01
CA ARG A 101 -5.77 1.85 0.69
C ARG A 101 -7.13 1.72 0.00
N ILE A 102 -7.19 1.84 -1.33
CA ILE A 102 -8.44 1.68 -2.09
C ILE A 102 -9.01 0.28 -1.85
N HIS A 103 -8.18 -0.75 -2.03
CA HIS A 103 -8.56 -2.15 -1.86
C HIS A 103 -9.06 -2.46 -0.44
N ALA A 104 -8.37 -1.98 0.61
CA ALA A 104 -8.80 -2.17 1.99
C ALA A 104 -10.14 -1.47 2.30
N ASN A 105 -10.39 -0.30 1.72
CA ASN A 105 -11.66 0.42 1.89
C ASN A 105 -12.81 -0.23 1.09
N LEU A 106 -12.53 -0.88 -0.05
CA LEU A 106 -13.49 -1.68 -0.82
C LEU A 106 -13.93 -2.93 -0.05
N LYS A 107 -13.02 -3.56 0.70
CA LYS A 107 -13.32 -4.72 1.55
C LYS A 107 -14.05 -4.38 2.87
N CYS A 108 -14.27 -3.10 3.17
CA CYS A 108 -15.04 -2.69 4.35
C CYS A 108 -16.55 -2.87 4.16
N ASP A 109 -17.28 -3.14 5.25
CA ASP A 109 -18.75 -3.14 5.28
C ASP A 109 -19.26 -2.10 6.32
N PRO A 110 -19.88 -0.98 5.88
CA PRO A 110 -20.07 -0.58 4.48
C PRO A 110 -18.77 -0.10 3.82
N VAL A 111 -18.74 -0.14 2.48
CA VAL A 111 -17.64 0.39 1.66
C VAL A 111 -17.41 1.87 1.96
N ARG A 112 -16.14 2.26 2.13
CA ARG A 112 -15.75 3.62 2.51
C ARG A 112 -15.40 4.49 1.30
N TRP A 113 -16.39 4.80 0.48
CA TRP A 113 -16.20 5.52 -0.79
C TRP A 113 -15.47 6.86 -0.68
N ASN A 114 -15.72 7.65 0.37
CA ASN A 114 -15.01 8.92 0.56
C ASN A 114 -13.50 8.71 0.77
N ASP A 115 -13.12 7.67 1.50
CA ASP A 115 -11.71 7.32 1.74
C ASP A 115 -11.04 6.75 0.49
N ILE A 116 -11.82 6.05 -0.35
CA ILE A 116 -11.40 5.56 -1.68
C ILE A 116 -11.13 6.74 -2.61
N SER A 117 -12.05 7.71 -2.72
CA SER A 117 -11.83 8.89 -3.56
C SER A 117 -10.58 9.67 -3.15
N GLY A 118 -10.35 9.85 -1.85
CA GLY A 118 -9.13 10.51 -1.36
C GLY A 118 -7.85 9.72 -1.69
N ALA A 119 -7.89 8.40 -1.64
CA ALA A 119 -6.76 7.56 -2.03
C ALA A 119 -6.52 7.58 -3.54
N PHE A 120 -7.57 7.64 -4.35
CA PHE A 120 -7.49 7.77 -5.81
C PHE A 120 -6.91 9.13 -6.24
N ASP A 121 -7.31 10.22 -5.59
CA ASP A 121 -6.72 11.54 -5.83
C ASP A 121 -5.22 11.54 -5.52
N PHE A 122 -4.84 10.85 -4.44
CA PHE A 122 -3.43 10.66 -4.09
C PHE A 122 -2.70 9.83 -5.16
N ALA A 123 -3.23 8.67 -5.58
CA ALA A 123 -2.66 7.86 -6.65
C ALA A 123 -2.46 8.67 -7.94
N SER A 124 -3.46 9.46 -8.32
CA SER A 124 -3.40 10.34 -9.50
C SER A 124 -2.30 11.39 -9.37
N SER A 125 -2.09 11.95 -8.18
CA SER A 125 -0.99 12.89 -7.95
C SER A 125 0.39 12.23 -8.07
N GLN A 126 0.55 11.02 -7.54
CA GLN A 126 1.80 10.26 -7.65
C GLN A 126 2.08 9.86 -9.10
N TRP A 127 1.04 9.46 -9.83
CA TRP A 127 1.18 9.11 -11.25
C TRP A 127 1.70 10.28 -12.10
N LEU A 128 1.25 11.51 -11.82
CA LEU A 128 1.77 12.70 -12.50
C LEU A 128 3.27 12.93 -12.27
N GLU A 129 3.80 12.50 -11.12
CA GLU A 129 5.23 12.54 -10.82
C GLU A 129 5.97 11.39 -11.50
N VAL A 130 5.39 10.19 -11.55
CA VAL A 130 6.02 8.98 -12.09
C VAL A 130 6.03 8.96 -13.63
N ALA A 131 4.90 9.27 -14.28
CA ALA A 131 4.69 9.06 -15.72
C ALA A 131 5.80 9.66 -16.62
N PRO A 132 6.31 10.88 -16.38
CA PRO A 132 7.37 11.45 -17.21
C PRO A 132 8.71 10.69 -17.17
N HIS A 133 8.91 9.82 -16.17
CA HIS A 133 10.12 9.04 -15.98
C HIS A 133 10.03 7.62 -16.55
N ILE A 134 8.84 7.19 -16.96
CA ILE A 134 8.63 5.87 -17.55
C ILE A 134 9.00 5.89 -19.03
N GLN A 135 10.05 5.17 -19.40
CA GLN A 135 10.54 5.10 -20.78
C GLN A 135 9.69 4.19 -21.66
N ASP A 136 9.05 3.19 -21.05
CA ASP A 136 8.11 2.31 -21.74
C ASP A 136 6.76 3.01 -21.88
N GLY A 137 6.54 3.62 -23.05
CA GLY A 137 5.29 4.33 -23.35
C GLY A 137 4.06 3.42 -23.34
N GLU A 138 4.20 2.12 -23.66
CA GLU A 138 3.08 1.18 -23.60
C GLU A 138 2.66 0.92 -22.15
N LEU A 139 3.63 0.75 -21.25
CA LEU A 139 3.37 0.61 -19.82
C LEU A 139 2.74 1.88 -19.23
N ALA A 140 3.25 3.06 -19.60
CA ALA A 140 2.68 4.33 -19.15
C ALA A 140 1.23 4.54 -19.63
N ASP A 141 0.94 4.16 -20.88
CA ASP A 141 -0.42 4.21 -21.42
C ASP A 141 -1.35 3.22 -20.71
N LYS A 142 -0.90 1.98 -20.46
CA LYS A 142 -1.67 0.97 -19.70
C LYS A 142 -2.04 1.46 -18.31
N PHE A 143 -1.07 2.02 -17.58
CA PHE A 143 -1.33 2.53 -16.23
C PHE A 143 -2.33 3.68 -16.25
N SER A 144 -2.17 4.64 -17.19
CA SER A 144 -3.10 5.76 -17.33
C SER A 144 -4.52 5.32 -17.66
N ILE A 145 -4.68 4.35 -18.57
CA ILE A 145 -5.98 3.77 -18.92
C ILE A 145 -6.62 3.07 -17.72
N ASN A 146 -5.83 2.32 -16.95
CA ASN A 146 -6.31 1.64 -15.76
C ASN A 146 -6.77 2.63 -14.68
N LEU A 147 -6.01 3.71 -14.47
CA LEU A 147 -6.34 4.76 -13.53
C LEU A 147 -7.65 5.49 -13.93
N ASP A 148 -7.86 5.77 -15.22
CA ASP A 148 -9.12 6.33 -15.72
C ASP A 148 -10.32 5.38 -15.48
N ALA A 149 -10.12 4.08 -15.69
CA ALA A 149 -11.13 3.05 -15.44
C ALA A 149 -11.48 2.95 -13.94
N LEU A 150 -10.47 2.97 -13.07
CA LEU A 150 -10.65 2.98 -11.62
C LEU A 150 -11.41 4.25 -11.16
N GLY A 151 -11.02 5.42 -11.67
CA GLY A 151 -11.72 6.68 -11.37
C GLY A 151 -13.20 6.65 -11.78
N THR A 152 -13.51 6.05 -12.94
CA THR A 152 -14.90 5.85 -13.39
C THR A 152 -15.66 4.91 -12.45
N ALA A 153 -15.07 3.77 -12.06
CA ALA A 153 -15.69 2.82 -11.14
C ALA A 153 -15.98 3.45 -9.77
N ILE A 154 -15.06 4.28 -9.26
CA ILE A 154 -15.22 5.03 -8.00
C ILE A 154 -16.37 6.04 -8.11
N ALA A 155 -16.43 6.81 -9.21
CA ALA A 155 -17.49 7.80 -9.43
C ALA A 155 -18.88 7.16 -9.51
N ASP A 156 -18.97 5.95 -10.07
CA ASP A 156 -20.21 5.19 -10.21
C ASP A 156 -20.56 4.35 -8.97
N PHE A 157 -19.75 4.39 -7.91
CA PHE A 157 -19.88 3.53 -6.73
C PHE A 157 -19.95 2.03 -7.09
N ASN A 158 -19.23 1.63 -8.14
CA ASN A 158 -19.24 0.27 -8.66
C ASN A 158 -18.10 -0.54 -8.01
N GLN A 159 -18.44 -1.26 -6.95
CA GLN A 159 -17.47 -2.04 -6.18
C GLN A 159 -16.74 -3.09 -7.02
N GLU A 160 -17.45 -3.87 -7.83
CA GLU A 160 -16.84 -4.93 -8.64
C GLU A 160 -15.83 -4.39 -9.64
N LEU A 161 -16.16 -3.29 -10.33
CA LEU A 161 -15.22 -2.65 -11.25
C LEU A 161 -14.04 -2.00 -10.52
N ALA A 162 -14.28 -1.40 -9.35
CA ALA A 162 -13.22 -0.78 -8.57
C ALA A 162 -12.25 -1.84 -8.01
N GLU A 163 -12.75 -2.98 -7.55
CA GLU A 163 -11.94 -4.13 -7.11
C GLU A 163 -11.10 -4.70 -8.25
N SER A 164 -11.69 -4.89 -9.43
CA SER A 164 -10.94 -5.36 -10.60
C SER A 164 -9.87 -4.37 -11.05
N ALA A 165 -10.19 -3.06 -11.06
CA ALA A 165 -9.28 -2.04 -11.54
C ALA A 165 -8.14 -1.77 -10.56
N VAL A 166 -8.38 -1.82 -9.24
CA VAL A 166 -7.31 -1.65 -8.24
C VAL A 166 -6.39 -2.88 -8.19
N ALA A 167 -6.91 -4.09 -8.38
CA ALA A 167 -6.06 -5.28 -8.48
C ALA A 167 -5.10 -5.18 -9.68
N HIS A 168 -5.62 -4.74 -10.83
CA HIS A 168 -4.81 -4.51 -12.01
C HIS A 168 -3.86 -3.31 -11.86
N GLU A 169 -4.23 -2.29 -11.08
CA GLU A 169 -3.33 -1.18 -10.74
C GLU A 169 -2.10 -1.71 -10.01
N LEU A 170 -2.29 -2.52 -8.96
CA LEU A 170 -1.20 -3.11 -8.17
C LEU A 170 -0.30 -4.00 -9.03
N ASP A 171 -0.87 -4.84 -9.89
CA ASP A 171 -0.09 -5.65 -10.85
C ASP A 171 0.76 -4.77 -11.79
N LEU A 172 0.27 -3.60 -12.20
CA LEU A 172 1.01 -2.66 -13.05
C LEU A 172 2.10 -1.90 -12.27
N VAL A 173 1.94 -1.68 -10.96
CA VAL A 173 2.98 -1.06 -10.14
C VAL A 173 4.22 -1.97 -10.06
N ASP A 174 4.04 -3.29 -9.93
CA ASP A 174 5.15 -4.26 -10.03
C ASP A 174 5.94 -4.13 -11.36
N GLU A 175 5.23 -3.91 -12.46
CA GLU A 175 5.84 -3.66 -13.77
C GLU A 175 6.58 -2.32 -13.81
N LEU A 176 6.02 -1.26 -13.21
CA LEU A 176 6.66 0.06 -13.08
C LEU A 176 7.94 -0.01 -12.25
N GLU A 177 7.93 -0.71 -11.11
CA GLU A 177 9.12 -0.91 -10.28
C GLU A 177 10.23 -1.64 -11.05
N SER A 178 9.85 -2.64 -11.84
CA SER A 178 10.77 -3.38 -12.69
C SER A 178 11.37 -2.50 -13.80
N ALA A 179 10.56 -1.63 -14.40
CA ALA A 179 10.97 -0.72 -15.47
C ALA A 179 11.84 0.46 -14.97
N ALA A 180 11.56 0.98 -13.77
CA ALA A 180 12.32 2.06 -13.16
C ALA A 180 13.72 1.64 -12.68
N GLY A 181 13.99 0.33 -12.65
CA GLY A 181 15.17 -0.27 -12.07
C GLY A 181 15.02 -0.28 -10.55
N LYS A 182 14.92 -1.48 -9.96
CA LYS A 182 14.93 -1.65 -8.51
C LYS A 182 16.17 -0.93 -7.96
N GLY A 183 15.94 0.15 -7.19
CA GLY A 183 17.01 0.91 -6.53
C GLY A 183 17.88 0.02 -5.66
#